data_AF-A0A372K490-F1
#
_entry.id   AF-A0A372K490-F1
#
_cell.length_a   1.000
_cell.length_b   1.000
_cell.length_c   1.000
_cell.angle_alpha   90.00
_cell.angle_beta   90.00
_cell.angle_gamma   90.00
#
_symmetry.space_group_name_H-M   'P 1'
#
loop_
_entity.id
_entity.type
_entity.pdbx_description
1 polymer ?
#
loop_
_entity_poly.entity_id
_entity_poly.type
_entity_poly.pdbx_seq_one_letter_code
_entity_poly.pdbx_strand_id
1 'polypeptide(L)'
;MSATEIIKRAASLCVRLWIDGERINMAGSPHSVAELKPELAAHKSRIMAHLRATTNDVTDCVGALIDADGGKYLPWGPYLSPAEVQRMRGELFDKIDELCRCECWSVERRCDTTTRIMRGPLADLLPKISHFSERLATLRAETAVRAAKQARTWSMDGFDDRRNK
;
A
#
# COMPACT_ATOMS: atom_id res chain seq x y z
N MET A 1 26.49 -7.39 13.48
CA MET A 1 25.97 -6.63 12.32
C MET A 1 24.57 -7.10 11.97
N SER A 2 23.68 -6.17 11.67
CA SER A 2 22.31 -6.41 11.19
C SER A 2 22.26 -6.58 9.66
N ALA A 3 21.22 -7.23 9.13
CA ALA A 3 21.06 -7.39 7.68
C ALA A 3 21.04 -6.03 6.94
N THR A 4 20.45 -5.03 7.57
CA THR A 4 20.34 -3.67 7.04
C THR A 4 21.70 -2.96 6.95
N GLU A 5 22.59 -3.17 7.93
CA GLU A 5 23.97 -2.64 7.89
C GLU A 5 24.78 -3.25 6.75
N ILE A 6 24.63 -4.56 6.52
CA ILE A 6 25.31 -5.26 5.42
C ILE A 6 24.84 -4.73 4.07
N ILE A 7 23.54 -4.49 3.92
CA ILE A 7 22.96 -3.92 2.69
C ILE A 7 23.43 -2.48 2.47
N LYS A 8 23.46 -1.65 3.52
CA LYS A 8 24.00 -0.29 3.44
C LYS A 8 25.47 -0.30 3.03
N ARG A 9 26.28 -1.20 3.59
CA ARG A 9 27.68 -1.35 3.20
C ARG A 9 27.83 -1.84 1.76
N ALA A 10 26.99 -2.78 1.32
CA ALA A 10 26.96 -3.23 -0.07
C ALA A 10 26.67 -2.07 -1.03
N ALA A 11 25.72 -1.20 -0.69
CA ALA A 11 25.43 0.01 -1.45
C ALA A 11 26.63 0.98 -1.48
N SER A 12 27.30 1.21 -0.34
CA SER A 12 28.50 2.05 -0.27
C SER A 12 29.68 1.52 -1.09
N LEU A 13 29.76 0.19 -1.26
CA LEU A 13 30.78 -0.47 -2.09
C LEU A 13 30.33 -0.67 -3.55
N CYS A 14 29.21 -0.08 -3.94
CA CYS A 14 28.60 -0.22 -5.27
C CYS A 14 28.35 -1.69 -5.67
N VAL A 15 28.04 -2.55 -4.71
CA VAL A 15 27.69 -3.96 -4.91
C VAL A 15 26.16 -4.13 -4.85
N ARG A 16 25.58 -4.62 -5.95
CA ARG A 16 24.17 -4.97 -6.04
C ARG A 16 23.95 -6.39 -5.54
N LEU A 17 22.97 -6.57 -4.66
CA LEU A 17 22.53 -7.86 -4.13
C LEU A 17 21.11 -8.16 -4.63
N TRP A 18 20.85 -9.40 -5.07
CA TRP A 18 19.49 -9.86 -5.37
C TRP A 18 19.34 -11.34 -5.03
N ILE A 19 18.09 -11.79 -4.91
CA ILE A 19 17.78 -13.20 -4.67
C ILE A 19 17.37 -13.86 -5.98
N ASP A 20 17.85 -15.08 -6.18
CA ASP A 20 17.32 -16.05 -7.14
C ASP A 20 16.98 -17.35 -6.38
N GLY A 21 15.71 -17.56 -6.07
CA GLY A 21 15.21 -18.64 -5.22
C GLY A 21 15.82 -18.65 -3.81
N GLU A 22 16.80 -19.53 -3.58
CA GLU A 22 17.53 -19.70 -2.32
C GLU A 22 18.98 -19.20 -2.35
N ARG A 23 19.36 -18.56 -3.46
CA ARG A 23 20.71 -18.03 -3.67
C ARG A 23 20.68 -16.51 -3.61
N ILE A 24 21.71 -15.95 -2.99
CA ILE A 24 21.99 -14.52 -3.05
C ILE A 24 23.04 -14.33 -4.14
N ASN A 25 22.70 -13.56 -5.16
CA ASN A 25 23.60 -13.17 -6.23
C ASN A 25 24.15 -11.76 -5.96
N MET A 26 25.34 -11.51 -6.51
CA MET A 26 26.09 -10.28 -6.32
C MET A 26 26.63 -9.78 -7.65
N ALA A 27 26.56 -8.47 -7.90
CA ALA A 27 27.22 -7.81 -9.02
C ALA A 27 27.93 -6.56 -8.54
N GLY A 28 29.18 -6.40 -8.93
CA GLY A 28 30.02 -5.27 -8.56
C GLY A 28 31.47 -5.52 -8.94
N SER A 29 32.36 -4.63 -8.52
CA SER A 29 33.81 -4.85 -8.70
C SER A 29 34.24 -6.16 -8.04
N PRO A 30 35.10 -6.99 -8.68
CA PRO A 30 35.59 -8.24 -8.09
C PRO A 30 36.24 -8.05 -6.72
N HIS A 31 36.90 -6.91 -6.50
CA HIS A 31 37.52 -6.56 -5.23
C HIS A 31 36.46 -6.32 -4.13
N SER A 32 35.46 -5.49 -4.42
CA SER A 32 34.37 -5.19 -3.49
C SER A 32 33.50 -6.42 -3.19
N VAL A 33 33.28 -7.28 -4.18
CA VAL A 33 32.55 -8.55 -3.99
C VAL A 33 33.35 -9.50 -3.10
N ALA A 34 34.66 -9.61 -3.31
CA ALA A 34 35.53 -10.45 -2.47
C ALA A 34 35.53 -9.97 -1.00
N GLU A 35 35.52 -8.66 -0.77
CA GLU A 35 35.45 -8.06 0.56
C GLU A 35 34.12 -8.34 1.27
N LEU A 36 32.99 -8.27 0.55
CA LEU A 36 31.65 -8.49 1.11
C LEU A 36 31.28 -9.96 1.31
N LYS A 37 31.88 -10.87 0.52
CA LYS A 37 31.55 -12.31 0.50
C LYS A 37 31.58 -12.99 1.88
N PRO A 38 32.62 -12.83 2.74
CA PRO A 38 32.65 -13.50 4.04
C PRO A 38 31.51 -13.07 4.97
N GLU A 39 31.15 -11.78 4.95
CA GLU A 39 30.08 -11.24 5.80
C GLU A 39 28.70 -11.66 5.31
N LEU A 40 28.51 -11.72 3.98
CA LEU A 40 27.30 -12.25 3.38
C LEU A 40 27.09 -13.72 3.76
N ALA A 41 28.17 -14.51 3.75
CA ALA A 41 28.12 -15.92 4.14
C ALA A 41 27.76 -16.08 5.62
N ALA A 42 28.35 -15.26 6.51
CA ALA A 42 28.08 -15.30 7.95
C ALA A 42 26.62 -14.93 8.31
N HIS A 43 25.96 -14.11 7.49
CA HIS A 43 24.62 -13.58 7.79
C HIS A 43 23.55 -13.92 6.73
N LYS A 44 23.81 -14.94 5.89
CA LYS A 44 22.99 -15.31 4.74
C LYS A 44 21.49 -15.40 5.04
N SER A 45 21.09 -16.11 6.09
CA SER A 45 19.68 -16.33 6.43
C SER A 45 18.94 -15.04 6.78
N ARG A 46 19.57 -14.14 7.54
CA ARG A 46 19.01 -12.82 7.89
C ARG A 46 18.93 -11.89 6.67
N ILE A 47 19.95 -11.90 5.81
CA ILE A 47 19.94 -11.12 4.57
C ILE A 47 18.85 -11.64 3.63
N MET A 48 18.71 -12.97 3.48
CA MET A 48 17.63 -13.55 2.69
C MET A 48 16.25 -13.18 3.23
N ALA A 49 16.03 -13.23 4.55
CA ALA A 49 14.76 -12.83 5.15
C ALA A 49 14.45 -11.34 4.87
N HIS A 50 15.45 -10.46 5.00
CA HIS A 50 15.30 -9.04 4.73
C HIS A 50 15.04 -8.75 3.24
N LEU A 51 15.83 -9.34 2.35
CA LEU A 51 15.66 -9.19 0.91
C LEU A 51 14.31 -9.78 0.48
N ARG A 52 13.86 -10.95 0.97
CA ARG A 52 12.52 -11.50 0.67
C ARG A 52 11.39 -10.60 1.17
N ALA A 53 11.52 -10.03 2.36
CA ALA A 53 10.56 -9.06 2.87
C ALA A 53 10.47 -7.81 1.97
N THR A 54 11.57 -7.46 1.30
CA THR A 54 11.65 -6.32 0.37
C THR A 54 11.21 -6.71 -1.06
N THR A 55 11.45 -7.96 -1.50
CA THR A 55 11.10 -8.49 -2.83
C THR A 55 9.61 -8.81 -2.95
N ASN A 56 8.96 -9.23 -1.86
CA ASN A 56 7.50 -9.43 -1.82
C ASN A 56 6.69 -8.12 -1.95
N ASP A 57 7.36 -6.98 -2.15
CA ASP A 57 6.77 -5.67 -2.43
C ASP A 57 6.86 -5.28 -3.94
N VAL A 58 7.38 -6.17 -4.81
CA VAL A 58 7.73 -5.80 -6.20
C VAL A 58 7.41 -6.91 -7.22
N THR A 59 6.14 -7.18 -7.48
CA THR A 59 5.73 -7.83 -8.75
C THR A 59 5.28 -6.85 -9.82
N ASP A 60 4.90 -5.63 -9.45
CA ASP A 60 4.20 -4.73 -10.38
C ASP A 60 5.03 -3.54 -10.87
N CYS A 61 6.33 -3.57 -10.60
CA CYS A 61 7.30 -2.58 -11.08
C CYS A 61 8.55 -3.26 -11.64
N VAL A 62 8.40 -4.44 -12.26
CA VAL A 62 9.51 -5.13 -12.94
C VAL A 62 10.08 -4.19 -14.01
N GLY A 63 11.34 -3.79 -13.85
CA GLY A 63 12.02 -2.86 -14.75
C GLY A 63 11.89 -1.37 -14.42
N ALA A 64 11.17 -0.99 -13.35
CA ALA A 64 11.20 0.40 -12.88
C ALA A 64 12.60 0.76 -12.36
N LEU A 65 13.11 1.92 -12.76
CA LEU A 65 14.34 2.44 -12.19
C LEU A 65 14.06 2.82 -10.73
N ILE A 66 14.91 2.35 -9.82
CA ILE A 66 14.79 2.62 -8.38
C ILE A 66 15.86 3.64 -8.01
N ASP A 67 15.45 4.73 -7.38
CA ASP A 67 16.34 5.76 -6.85
C ASP A 67 17.05 5.26 -5.57
N ALA A 68 18.14 5.90 -5.17
CA ALA A 68 18.89 5.52 -3.97
C ALA A 68 18.06 5.64 -2.68
N ASP A 69 17.05 6.50 -2.68
CA ASP A 69 16.10 6.66 -1.58
C ASP A 69 15.00 5.59 -1.54
N GLY A 70 14.93 4.71 -2.55
CA GLY A 70 13.93 3.66 -2.69
C GLY A 70 12.67 4.08 -3.47
N GLY A 71 12.62 5.31 -3.96
CA GLY A 71 11.57 5.78 -4.86
C GLY A 71 11.61 5.07 -6.21
N LYS A 72 10.47 5.02 -6.89
CA LYS A 72 10.32 4.29 -8.15
C LYS A 72 10.00 5.25 -9.29
N TYR A 73 10.81 5.23 -10.34
CA TYR A 73 10.51 5.86 -11.62
C TYR A 73 9.65 4.89 -12.43
N LEU A 74 8.35 5.19 -12.50
CA LEU A 74 7.41 4.38 -13.24
C LEU A 74 7.52 4.70 -14.74
N PRO A 75 7.59 3.69 -15.64
CA PRO A 75 7.68 3.93 -17.08
C PRO A 75 6.46 4.68 -17.66
N TRP A 76 5.33 4.64 -16.95
CA TRP A 76 4.04 5.16 -17.36
C TRP A 76 3.51 6.27 -16.43
N GLY A 77 4.34 6.81 -15.55
CA GLY A 77 3.87 7.74 -14.52
C GLY A 77 4.96 8.63 -13.93
N PRO A 78 4.59 9.53 -13.01
CA PRO A 78 5.56 10.35 -12.30
C PRO A 78 6.46 9.47 -11.42
N TYR A 79 7.62 10.02 -11.07
CA TYR A 79 8.41 9.50 -9.96
C TYR A 79 7.55 9.49 -8.69
N LEU A 80 7.62 8.39 -7.93
CA LEU A 80 6.97 8.27 -6.64
C LEU A 80 8.02 7.98 -5.58
N SER A 81 8.16 8.91 -4.64
CA SER A 81 8.97 8.70 -3.45
C SER A 81 8.33 7.64 -2.54
N PRO A 82 9.11 6.98 -1.67
CA PRO A 82 8.55 6.04 -0.68
C PRO A 82 7.52 6.70 0.23
N ALA A 83 7.72 7.97 0.59
CA ALA A 83 6.81 8.74 1.43
C ALA A 83 5.45 8.97 0.74
N GLU A 84 5.45 9.27 -0.56
CA GLU A 84 4.21 9.44 -1.33
C GLU A 84 3.46 8.13 -1.49
N VAL A 85 4.17 7.03 -1.76
CA VAL A 85 3.57 5.70 -1.81
C VAL A 85 2.92 5.36 -0.47
N GLN A 86 3.63 5.59 0.64
CA GLN A 86 3.09 5.34 1.98
C GLN A 86 1.86 6.21 2.28
N ARG A 87 1.90 7.50 1.91
CA ARG A 87 0.78 8.43 2.05
C ARG A 87 -0.45 7.94 1.27
N MET A 88 -0.27 7.53 0.02
CA MET A 88 -1.35 7.01 -0.83
C MET A 88 -1.93 5.70 -0.29
N ARG A 89 -1.08 4.79 0.21
CA ARG A 89 -1.55 3.55 0.87
C ARG A 89 -2.34 3.84 2.14
N GLY A 90 -1.91 4.82 2.95
CA GLY A 90 -2.65 5.28 4.12
C GLY A 90 -4.01 5.88 3.76
N GLU A 91 -4.05 6.78 2.77
CA GLU A 91 -5.30 7.36 2.27
C GLU A 91 -6.28 6.29 1.78
N LEU A 92 -5.77 5.30 1.06
CA LEU A 92 -6.58 4.19 0.57
C LEU A 92 -7.11 3.31 1.73
N PHE A 93 -6.28 3.05 2.73
CA PHE A 93 -6.69 2.33 3.95
C PHE A 93 -7.84 3.07 4.66
N ASP A 94 -7.71 4.38 4.87
CA ASP A 94 -8.72 5.18 5.57
C ASP A 94 -10.08 5.14 4.85
N LYS A 95 -10.07 5.25 3.51
CA LYS A 95 -11.29 5.15 2.69
C LYS A 95 -11.93 3.77 2.80
N ILE A 96 -11.14 2.71 2.77
CA ILE A 96 -11.66 1.33 2.91
C ILE A 96 -12.20 1.12 4.31
N ASP A 97 -11.53 1.63 5.35
CA ASP A 97 -11.99 1.51 6.73
C ASP A 97 -13.32 2.24 6.94
N GLU A 98 -13.46 3.46 6.40
CA GLU A 98 -14.75 4.17 6.39
C GLU A 98 -15.83 3.35 5.67
N LEU A 99 -15.52 2.83 4.49
CA LEU A 99 -16.46 2.04 3.70
C LEU A 99 -16.89 0.76 4.45
N CYS A 100 -15.95 0.07 5.09
CA CYS A 100 -16.22 -1.14 5.88
C CYS A 100 -17.20 -0.85 7.01
N ARG A 101 -17.07 0.29 7.68
CA ARG A 101 -17.98 0.71 8.76
C ARG A 101 -19.37 1.05 8.20
N CYS A 102 -19.45 1.76 7.08
CA CYS A 102 -20.72 2.15 6.45
C CYS A 102 -21.50 0.95 5.90
N GLU A 103 -20.81 -0.03 5.30
CA GLU A 103 -21.41 -1.21 4.68
C GLU A 103 -21.44 -2.44 5.61
N CYS A 104 -21.06 -2.28 6.88
CA CYS A 104 -21.01 -3.36 7.89
C CYS A 104 -20.26 -4.62 7.40
N TRP A 105 -19.07 -4.43 6.83
CA TRP A 105 -18.27 -5.57 6.35
C TRP A 105 -17.86 -6.50 7.49
N SER A 106 -17.79 -7.80 7.19
CA SER A 106 -17.19 -8.75 8.12
C SER A 106 -15.70 -8.44 8.33
N VAL A 107 -15.18 -8.78 9.51
CA VAL A 107 -13.75 -8.63 9.84
C VAL A 107 -12.88 -9.37 8.84
N GLU A 108 -13.29 -10.57 8.42
CA GLU A 108 -12.57 -11.38 7.43
C GLU A 108 -12.47 -10.67 6.07
N ARG A 109 -13.58 -10.14 5.54
CA ARG A 109 -13.60 -9.40 4.28
C ARG A 109 -12.74 -8.15 4.35
N ARG A 110 -12.81 -7.41 5.46
CA ARG A 110 -11.98 -6.23 5.71
C ARG A 110 -10.49 -6.58 5.71
N CYS A 111 -10.10 -7.61 6.45
CA CYS A 111 -8.70 -8.04 6.55
C CYS A 111 -8.14 -8.52 5.20
N ASP A 112 -8.89 -9.34 4.46
CA ASP A 112 -8.48 -9.82 3.13
C ASP A 112 -8.32 -8.66 2.15
N THR A 113 -9.33 -7.78 2.06
CA THR A 113 -9.29 -6.62 1.16
C THR A 113 -8.13 -5.68 1.48
N THR A 114 -7.95 -5.35 2.77
CA THR A 114 -6.85 -4.49 3.22
C THR A 114 -5.49 -5.11 2.90
N THR A 115 -5.31 -6.39 3.18
CA THR A 115 -4.05 -7.10 2.95
C THR A 115 -3.66 -7.09 1.48
N ARG A 116 -4.62 -7.37 0.59
CA ARG A 116 -4.40 -7.36 -0.87
C ARG A 116 -4.03 -5.98 -1.39
N ILE A 117 -4.62 -4.93 -0.83
CA ILE A 117 -4.41 -3.56 -1.28
C ILE A 117 -3.09 -3.00 -0.77
N MET A 118 -2.75 -3.25 0.50
CA MET A 118 -1.50 -2.80 1.09
C MET A 118 -0.28 -3.48 0.47
N ARG A 119 -0.44 -4.71 -0.05
CA ARG A 119 0.61 -5.47 -0.76
C ARG A 119 0.47 -5.44 -2.28
N GLY A 120 -0.51 -4.70 -2.79
CA GLY A 120 -0.84 -4.69 -4.20
C GLY A 120 0.04 -3.75 -5.02
N PRO A 121 -0.13 -3.77 -6.35
CA PRO A 121 0.62 -2.97 -7.32
C PRO A 121 0.64 -1.48 -7.00
N LEU A 122 1.75 -0.80 -7.33
CA LEU A 122 1.73 0.67 -7.39
C LEU A 122 0.84 1.18 -8.52
N ALA A 123 0.77 0.45 -9.64
CA ALA A 123 -0.11 0.78 -10.77
C ALA A 123 -1.59 0.83 -10.36
N ASP A 124 -1.97 0.08 -9.33
CA ASP A 124 -3.34 -0.01 -8.84
C ASP A 124 -3.70 1.08 -7.82
N LEU A 125 -2.73 1.82 -7.27
CA LEU A 125 -2.98 2.76 -6.17
C LEU A 125 -3.98 3.85 -6.56
N LEU A 126 -3.70 4.60 -7.62
CA LEU A 126 -4.56 5.70 -8.06
C LEU A 126 -5.94 5.21 -8.53
N PRO A 127 -6.06 4.17 -9.38
CA PRO A 127 -7.36 3.61 -9.74
C PRO A 127 -8.20 3.19 -8.53
N LYS A 128 -7.59 2.51 -7.54
CA LYS A 128 -8.30 2.09 -6.33
C LYS A 128 -8.72 3.28 -5.47
N ILE A 129 -7.86 4.28 -5.29
CA ILE A 129 -8.22 5.51 -4.57
C ILE A 129 -9.44 6.19 -5.22
N SER A 130 -9.49 6.29 -6.54
CA SER A 130 -10.66 6.85 -7.25
C SER A 130 -11.91 6.02 -6.99
N HIS A 131 -11.83 4.71 -7.21
CA HIS A 131 -12.94 3.78 -7.03
C HIS A 131 -13.56 3.85 -5.62
N PHE A 132 -12.73 3.79 -4.56
CA PHE A 132 -13.23 3.87 -3.19
C PHE A 132 -13.74 5.27 -2.83
N SER A 133 -13.16 6.33 -3.40
CA SER A 133 -13.67 7.70 -3.21
C SER A 133 -15.06 7.88 -3.82
N GLU A 134 -15.28 7.38 -5.03
CA GLU A 134 -16.58 7.41 -5.71
C GLU A 134 -17.64 6.60 -4.94
N ARG A 135 -17.25 5.43 -4.42
CA ARG A 135 -18.15 4.61 -3.60
C ARG A 135 -18.57 5.32 -2.31
N LEU A 136 -17.62 5.95 -1.61
CA LEU A 136 -17.92 6.74 -0.42
C LEU A 136 -18.80 7.96 -0.72
N ALA A 137 -18.53 8.67 -1.82
CA ALA A 137 -19.37 9.79 -2.25
C ALA A 137 -20.82 9.36 -2.49
N THR A 138 -21.01 8.22 -3.15
CA THR A 138 -22.33 7.62 -3.41
C THR A 138 -23.05 7.29 -2.11
N LEU A 139 -22.39 6.60 -1.17
CA LEU A 139 -22.98 6.23 0.13
C LEU A 139 -23.36 7.45 0.98
N ARG A 140 -22.52 8.50 0.97
CA ARG A 140 -22.82 9.75 1.66
C ARG A 140 -24.04 10.43 1.06
N ALA A 141 -24.17 10.44 -0.27
CA ALA A 141 -25.35 10.98 -0.95
C ALA A 141 -26.63 10.17 -0.62
N GLU A 142 -26.57 8.84 -0.64
CA GLU A 142 -27.71 7.98 -0.28
C GLU A 142 -28.16 8.20 1.18
N THR A 143 -27.20 8.34 2.09
CA THR A 143 -27.46 8.60 3.51
C THR A 143 -28.11 9.97 3.70
N ALA A 144 -27.63 11.00 3.00
CA ALA A 144 -28.21 12.34 3.03
C ALA A 144 -29.65 12.35 2.48
N VAL A 145 -29.92 11.63 1.38
CA VAL A 145 -31.27 11.48 0.82
C VAL A 145 -32.20 10.79 1.81
N ARG A 146 -31.74 9.73 2.49
CA ARG A 146 -32.55 9.02 3.49
C ARG A 146 -32.87 9.91 4.69
N ALA A 147 -31.87 10.63 5.21
CA ALA A 147 -32.06 11.59 6.30
C ALA A 147 -33.05 12.71 5.93
N ALA A 148 -32.92 13.27 4.72
CA ALA A 148 -33.85 14.29 4.21
C ALA A 148 -35.29 13.77 4.07
N LYS A 149 -35.46 12.52 3.62
CA LYS A 149 -36.78 11.86 3.59
C LYS A 149 -37.36 11.71 4.99
N GLN A 150 -36.59 11.19 5.95
CA GLN A 150 -37.04 11.03 7.33
C GLN A 150 -37.44 12.35 8.00
N ALA A 151 -36.65 13.41 7.81
CA ALA A 151 -36.97 14.75 8.32
C ALA A 151 -38.28 15.31 7.73
N ARG A 152 -38.54 15.04 6.44
CA ARG A 152 -39.81 15.43 5.79
C ARG A 152 -41.01 14.64 6.30
N THR A 153 -40.85 13.34 6.54
CA THR A 153 -41.92 12.50 7.09
C THR A 153 -42.33 12.97 8.49
N TRP A 154 -41.35 13.28 9.36
CA TRP A 154 -41.64 13.75 10.73
C TRP A 154 -42.34 15.12 10.76
N SER A 155 -42.12 15.97 9.75
CA SER A 155 -42.81 17.27 9.63
C SER A 155 -44.29 17.16 9.24
N MET A 156 -44.78 15.99 8.79
CA MET A 156 -46.19 15.80 8.41
C MET A 156 -47.06 15.18 9.52
N ASP A 157 -46.47 14.50 10.51
CA ASP A 157 -47.21 13.83 11.60
C ASP A 157 -47.88 14.78 12.62
N GLY A 158 -47.83 16.10 12.42
CA GLY A 158 -48.42 17.11 13.32
C GLY A 158 -49.44 18.05 12.67
N PHE A 159 -49.77 17.86 11.39
CA PHE A 159 -50.65 18.79 10.65
C PHE A 159 -52.10 18.32 10.48
N ASP A 160 -52.38 17.02 10.67
CA ASP A 160 -53.73 16.46 10.47
C ASP A 160 -54.67 16.59 11.69
N ASP A 161 -54.16 16.98 12.86
CA ASP A 161 -54.95 16.99 14.11
C ASP A 161 -55.71 18.32 14.39
N ARG A 162 -55.81 19.22 13.39
CA ARG A 162 -56.45 20.55 13.54
C ARG A 162 -57.73 20.76 12.71
N ARG A 163 -58.35 19.69 12.18
CA ARG A 163 -59.57 19.79 11.35
C ARG A 163 -60.88 19.35 12.00
N ASN A 164 -60.96 19.28 13.34
CA ASN A 164 -62.25 19.11 14.01
C ASN A 164 -62.39 20.09 15.18
N LYS A 165 -63.08 21.20 14.92
CA LYS A 165 -63.88 21.96 15.89
C LYS A 165 -65.05 22.62 15.18
#